data_AF-A0A7W0HEF3-F1
#
_entry.id   AF-A0A7W0HEF3-F1
#
_cell.length_a   1.000
_cell.length_b   1.000
_cell.length_c   1.000
_cell.angle_alpha   90.00
_cell.angle_beta   90.00
_cell.angle_gamma   90.00
#
_symmetry.space_group_name_H-M   'P 1'
#
loop_
_entity.id
_entity.type
_entity.pdbx_description
1 polymer ?
#
loop_
_entity_poly.entity_id
_entity_poly.type
_entity_poly.pdbx_seq_one_letter_code
_entity_poly.pdbx_strand_id
1 'polypeptide(L)'
;MQRQGQVDADGAPAARKDTQTRARPAPRPKKERLGPAEFSRQVRAELRKVAWPTRAEVINYSIVVFIALVLLTGLIFGLDYLFGKFVILLFK
;
A
#
# COMPACT_ATOMS: atom_id res chain seq x y z
N MET A 1 -25.44 61.23 18.12
CA MET A 1 -24.97 61.91 19.35
C MET A 1 -26.13 61.98 20.34
N GLN A 2 -26.21 61.03 21.26
CA GLN A 2 -27.04 61.15 22.47
C GLN A 2 -26.14 60.79 23.65
N ARG A 3 -25.78 61.83 24.40
CA ARG A 3 -25.12 61.77 25.70
C ARG A 3 -26.18 61.42 26.74
N GLN A 4 -25.96 60.35 27.49
CA GLN A 4 -26.35 60.13 28.89
C GLN A 4 -26.10 58.64 29.14
N GLY A 5 -25.20 58.24 30.03
CA GLY A 5 -25.18 58.66 31.42
C GLY A 5 -25.63 57.48 32.27
N GLN A 6 -25.02 56.29 32.07
CA GLN A 6 -25.11 55.20 33.01
C GLN A 6 -23.86 55.28 33.88
N VAL A 7 -24.06 55.85 35.06
CA VAL A 7 -23.12 55.87 36.17
C VAL A 7 -23.77 55.01 37.24
N ASP A 8 -23.14 53.87 37.53
CA ASP A 8 -23.42 53.08 38.73
C ASP A 8 -22.98 53.87 39.97
N ALA A 9 -23.55 53.53 41.14
CA ALA A 9 -23.52 54.33 42.38
C ALA A 9 -22.13 54.64 42.98
N ASP A 10 -21.03 54.17 42.38
CA ASP A 10 -19.66 54.36 42.89
C ASP A 10 -18.70 55.08 41.92
N GLY A 11 -19.19 55.69 40.83
CA GLY A 11 -18.47 56.76 40.12
C GLY A 11 -17.09 56.44 39.51
N ALA A 12 -16.79 55.19 39.14
CA ALA A 12 -15.58 54.85 38.40
C ALA A 12 -15.85 54.65 36.88
N PRO A 13 -15.04 55.23 35.96
CA PRO A 13 -15.29 55.11 34.54
C PRO A 13 -15.09 53.66 34.07
N ALA A 14 -16.11 53.09 33.43
CA ALA A 14 -16.04 51.79 32.78
C ALA A 14 -14.90 51.78 31.76
N ALA A 15 -13.79 51.15 32.14
CA ALA A 15 -12.67 50.88 31.24
C ALA A 15 -13.14 49.91 30.16
N ARG A 16 -13.51 50.46 28.99
CA ARG A 16 -13.66 49.69 27.75
C ARG A 16 -12.32 49.02 27.49
N LYS A 17 -12.27 47.73 27.79
CA LYS A 17 -11.14 46.87 27.46
C LYS A 17 -11.24 46.54 25.97
N ASP A 18 -10.91 47.54 25.15
CA ASP A 18 -10.61 47.39 23.72
C ASP A 18 -9.37 46.52 23.57
N THR A 19 -9.52 45.22 23.82
CA THR A 19 -8.47 44.24 23.56
C THR A 19 -8.75 43.66 22.18
N GLN A 20 -8.38 44.47 21.20
CA GLN A 20 -7.77 44.07 19.94
C GLN A 20 -7.34 42.59 19.95
N THR A 21 -8.25 41.71 19.56
CA THR A 21 -7.92 40.30 19.35
C THR A 21 -7.15 40.24 18.05
N ARG A 22 -5.82 40.26 18.17
CA ARG A 22 -4.85 40.02 17.09
C ARG A 22 -5.38 38.92 16.17
N ALA A 23 -5.55 39.27 14.90
CA ALA A 23 -5.75 38.30 13.83
C ALA A 23 -4.65 37.25 13.90
N ARG A 24 -5.01 36.06 14.37
CA ARG A 24 -4.12 34.90 14.43
C ARG A 24 -3.89 34.45 12.98
N PRO A 25 -2.66 34.37 12.47
CA PRO A 25 -2.44 33.85 11.13
C PRO A 25 -2.94 32.40 11.10
N ALA A 26 -3.92 32.13 10.24
CA ALA A 26 -4.45 30.79 10.05
C ALA A 26 -3.31 29.83 9.70
N PRO A 27 -3.20 28.67 10.36
CA PRO A 27 -2.13 27.72 10.05
C PRO A 27 -2.33 27.22 8.62
N ARG A 28 -1.33 27.44 7.76
CA ARG A 28 -1.32 26.92 6.39
C ARG A 28 -1.47 25.40 6.47
N PRO A 29 -2.36 24.77 5.67
CA PRO A 29 -2.50 23.33 5.69
C PRO A 29 -1.14 22.73 5.32
N LYS A 30 -0.52 22.01 6.26
CA LYS A 30 0.65 21.18 5.95
C LYS A 30 0.20 20.26 4.84
N LYS A 31 0.84 20.39 3.67
CA LYS A 31 0.69 19.46 2.56
C LYS A 31 0.94 18.07 3.13
N GLU A 32 -0.12 17.33 3.40
CA GLU A 32 -0.05 15.95 3.85
C GLU A 32 0.57 15.16 2.71
N ARG A 33 1.91 15.09 2.73
CA ARG A 33 2.63 14.06 2.00
C ARG A 33 2.01 12.76 2.47
N LEU A 34 1.40 12.02 1.56
CA LEU A 34 0.83 10.70 1.81
C LEU A 34 1.86 9.91 2.62
N GLY A 35 1.58 9.73 3.92
CA GLY A 35 2.50 9.05 4.80
C GLY A 35 2.67 7.60 4.33
N PRO A 36 3.80 6.94 4.60
CA PRO A 36 3.98 5.52 4.33
C PRO A 36 2.83 4.64 4.84
N ALA A 37 2.20 5.06 5.95
CA ALA A 37 0.99 4.43 6.49
C ALA A 37 -0.23 4.52 5.55
N GLU A 38 -0.51 5.69 4.96
CA GLU A 38 -1.60 5.89 4.01
C GLU A 38 -1.36 5.13 2.69
N PHE A 39 -0.11 5.11 2.21
CA PHE A 39 0.29 4.34 1.03
C PHE A 39 0.03 2.83 1.22
N SER A 40 0.42 2.26 2.37
CA SER A 40 0.17 0.84 2.65
C SER A 40 -1.33 0.49 2.68
N ARG A 41 -2.17 1.41 3.17
CA ARG A 41 -3.62 1.26 3.18
C ARG A 41 -4.19 1.25 1.76
N GLN A 42 -3.66 2.13 0.89
CA GLN A 42 -4.03 2.18 -0.53
C GLN A 42 -3.59 0.90 -1.27
N VAL A 43 -2.36 0.42 -1.07
CA VAL A 43 -1.86 -0.83 -1.67
C VAL A 43 -2.73 -2.01 -1.27
N ARG A 44 -3.10 -2.14 0.01
CA ARG A 44 -3.97 -3.23 0.46
C ARG A 44 -5.39 -3.13 -0.12
N ALA A 45 -5.89 -1.91 -0.33
CA ALA A 45 -7.18 -1.70 -0.99
C ALA A 45 -7.14 -2.12 -2.46
N GLU A 46 -6.03 -1.87 -3.16
CA GLU A 46 -5.83 -2.28 -4.56
C GLU A 46 -5.56 -3.78 -4.70
N LEU A 47 -4.76 -4.37 -3.80
CA LEU A 47 -4.50 -5.82 -3.77
C LEU A 47 -5.75 -6.66 -3.55
N ARG A 48 -6.81 -6.09 -2.95
CA ARG A 48 -8.13 -6.76 -2.82
C ARG A 48 -8.87 -6.86 -4.15
N LYS A 49 -8.51 -6.05 -5.15
CA LYS A 49 -9.07 -6.15 -6.52
C LYS A 49 -8.39 -7.24 -7.34
N VAL A 50 -7.24 -7.74 -6.90
CA VAL A 50 -6.57 -8.86 -7.56
C VAL A 50 -7.40 -10.11 -7.31
N ALA A 51 -7.90 -10.71 -8.37
CA ALA A 51 -8.54 -12.01 -8.33
C ALA A 51 -7.47 -13.07 -8.05
N TRP A 52 -7.33 -13.44 -6.78
CA TRP A 52 -6.44 -14.53 -6.40
C TRP A 52 -7.07 -15.85 -6.83
N PRO A 53 -6.30 -16.72 -7.51
CA PRO A 53 -6.81 -17.97 -8.04
C PRO A 53 -7.28 -18.88 -6.90
N THR A 54 -8.24 -19.74 -7.20
CA THR A 54 -8.72 -20.72 -6.23
C THR A 54 -7.65 -21.80 -5.99
N ARG A 55 -7.69 -22.46 -4.83
CA ARG A 55 -6.75 -23.55 -4.52
C ARG A 55 -6.76 -24.65 -5.58
N ALA A 56 -7.93 -24.95 -6.15
CA ALA A 56 -8.10 -25.94 -7.20
C ALA A 56 -7.38 -25.53 -8.49
N GLU A 57 -7.45 -24.26 -8.88
CA GLU A 57 -6.81 -23.72 -10.07
C GLU A 57 -5.28 -23.77 -9.95
N VAL A 58 -4.74 -23.38 -8.79
CA VAL A 58 -3.31 -23.50 -8.49
C VAL A 58 -2.83 -24.96 -8.58
N ILE A 59 -3.61 -25.90 -8.04
CA ILE A 59 -3.28 -27.33 -8.08
C ILE A 59 -3.30 -27.83 -9.54
N ASN A 60 -4.33 -27.50 -10.32
CA ASN A 60 -4.44 -27.91 -11.71
C ASN A 60 -3.26 -27.42 -12.55
N TYR A 61 -2.89 -26.15 -12.42
CA TYR A 61 -1.72 -25.61 -13.13
C TYR A 61 -0.41 -26.25 -12.67
N SER A 62 -0.27 -26.51 -11.37
CA SER A 62 0.90 -27.21 -10.83
C SER A 62 1.01 -28.64 -11.37
N ILE A 63 -0.11 -29.36 -11.50
CA ILE A 63 -0.13 -30.72 -12.07
C ILE A 63 0.30 -30.71 -13.53
N VAL A 64 -0.20 -29.79 -14.34
CA VAL A 64 0.18 -29.69 -15.75
C VAL A 64 1.68 -29.44 -15.89
N VAL A 65 2.23 -28.50 -15.12
CA VAL A 65 3.67 -28.22 -15.12
C VAL A 65 4.46 -29.42 -14.61
N PHE A 66 4.00 -30.08 -13.56
CA PHE A 66 4.66 -31.26 -13.00
C PHE A 66 4.75 -32.41 -14.01
N ILE A 67 3.66 -32.68 -14.76
CA ILE A 67 3.66 -33.68 -15.83
C ILE A 67 4.66 -33.29 -16.92
N ALA A 68 4.65 -32.02 -17.36
CA ALA A 68 5.58 -31.54 -18.37
C ALA A 68 7.05 -31.70 -17.93
N LEU A 69 7.36 -31.41 -16.66
CA LEU A 69 8.68 -31.61 -16.07
C LEU A 69 9.08 -33.08 -16.10
N VAL A 70 8.21 -33.98 -15.64
CA VAL A 70 8.49 -35.43 -15.63
C VAL A 70 8.73 -35.96 -17.04
N LEU A 71 7.94 -35.54 -18.02
CA LEU A 71 8.11 -35.95 -19.41
C LEU A 71 9.43 -35.45 -19.99
N LEU A 72 9.76 -34.17 -19.81
CA LEU A 72 11.02 -33.61 -20.31
C LEU A 72 12.23 -34.26 -19.64
N THR A 73 12.21 -34.38 -18.31
CA THR A 73 13.29 -35.02 -17.54
C THR A 73 13.44 -36.48 -17.94
N GLY A 74 12.34 -37.22 -18.09
CA GLY A 74 12.36 -38.61 -18.54
C GLY A 74 12.92 -38.78 -19.95
N LEU A 75 12.54 -37.89 -20.87
CA LEU A 75 13.06 -37.89 -22.25
C LEU A 75 14.56 -37.64 -22.28
N ILE A 76 15.02 -36.58 -21.60
CA ILE A 76 16.45 -36.23 -21.51
C ILE A 76 17.23 -37.40 -20.88
N PHE A 77 16.78 -37.88 -19.73
CA PHE A 77 17.42 -39.01 -19.05
C PHE A 77 17.50 -40.27 -19.92
N GLY A 78 16.41 -40.63 -20.59
CA GLY A 78 16.37 -41.78 -21.49
C GLY A 78 17.33 -41.62 -22.67
N LEU A 79 17.40 -40.42 -23.22
CA LEU A 79 18.27 -40.09 -24.33
C LEU A 79 19.75 -40.10 -23.90
N ASP A 80 20.09 -39.50 -22.77
CA ASP A 80 21.43 -39.53 -22.17
C ASP A 80 21.88 -40.96 -21.87
N TYR A 81 20.99 -41.80 -21.33
CA TYR A 81 21.28 -43.20 -21.07
C TYR A 81 21.55 -43.98 -22.36
N LEU A 82 20.73 -43.75 -23.40
CA LEU A 82 20.89 -44.39 -24.69
C LEU A 82 22.21 -43.98 -25.36
N PHE A 83 22.52 -42.68 -25.40
CA PHE A 83 23.77 -42.18 -25.96
C PHE A 83 24.98 -42.66 -25.16
N GLY A 84 24.92 -42.65 -23.83
CA GLY A 84 26.00 -43.17 -22.98
C GLY A 84 26.31 -44.64 -23.28
N LYS A 85 25.28 -45.48 -23.41
CA LYS A 85 25.44 -46.88 -23.81
C LYS A 85 25.99 -47.02 -25.24
N PHE A 86 25.51 -46.20 -26.17
CA PHE A 86 25.93 -46.24 -27.58
C PHE A 86 27.41 -45.88 -27.75
N VAL A 87 27.88 -44.84 -27.05
CA VAL A 87 29.29 -44.42 -27.08
C VAL A 87 30.20 -45.51 -26.52
N ILE A 88 29.85 -46.12 -25.39
CA ILE A 88 30.66 -47.21 -24.80
C ILE A 88 30.73 -48.43 -25.73
N LEU A 89 29.65 -48.73 -26.46
CA LEU A 89 29.63 -49.80 -27.45
C LEU A 89 30.52 -49.46 -28.67
N LEU A 90 30.53 -48.20 -29.12
CA LEU A 90 31.30 -47.75 -30.29
C LEU A 90 32.82 -47.71 -30.03
N PHE A 91 33.24 -47.36 -28.82
CA PHE A 91 34.66 -47.28 -28.42
C PHE A 91 35.23 -48.60 -27.87
N LYS A 92 34.51 -49.71 -28.03
CA LYS A 92 34.94 -51.06 -27.64
C LYS A 92 35.21 -51.91 -28.87
#